data_AF-A0A932DX59-F1
#
_entry.id   AF-A0A932DX59-F1
#
_cell.length_a   1.000
_cell.length_b   1.000
_cell.length_c   1.000
_cell.angle_alpha   90.00
_cell.angle_beta   90.00
_cell.angle_gamma   90.00
#
_symmetry.space_group_name_H-M   'P 1'
#
loop_
_entity.id
_entity.type
_entity.pdbx_description
1 polymer ?
#
loop_
_entity_poly.entity_id
_entity_poly.type
_entity_poly.pdbx_seq_one_letter_code
_entity_poly.pdbx_strand_id
1 'polypeptide(L)'
;MQRPKQLGDTRVYVANADPKTAVHVRELLGFLDGYWLDRLAFVEQMRERLPGGERAIPLTRRAVDAELEIAMEHMLARLPSAELVLPVFATDRTGLWDIVNQAIHLHAWDVGGIALPATVAGVAAARELVVREGVPVVLTSCCGQEQAAAVHVATRDDPDVPVAVSVPVGLLDDDGYDGLAILATSAKCCARRTVGCASSRTTSGPRSTSLRRSS
;
A
#
# COMPACT_ATOMS: atom_id res chain seq x y z
N MET A 1 -9.89 10.36 24.65
CA MET A 1 -9.03 9.32 25.25
C MET A 1 -7.64 9.41 24.63
N GLN A 2 -6.57 8.97 25.32
CA GLN A 2 -5.22 8.91 24.75
C GLN A 2 -4.94 7.52 24.15
N ARG A 3 -4.03 7.45 23.16
CA ARG A 3 -3.61 6.21 22.50
C ARG A 3 -3.12 5.16 23.53
N PRO A 4 -3.68 3.92 23.53
CA PRO A 4 -3.22 2.86 24.43
C PRO A 4 -1.76 2.48 24.20
N LYS A 5 -0.98 2.37 25.29
CA LYS A 5 0.45 2.00 25.22
C LYS A 5 0.68 0.59 24.69
N GLN A 6 -0.30 -0.31 24.87
CA GLN A 6 -0.23 -1.71 24.46
C GLN A 6 -0.16 -1.89 22.94
N LEU A 7 -0.59 -0.88 22.16
CA LEU A 7 -0.50 -0.93 20.70
C LEU A 7 0.94 -0.81 20.20
N GLY A 8 1.86 -0.22 20.98
CA GLY A 8 3.22 0.07 20.52
C GLY A 8 3.20 0.81 19.17
N ASP A 9 3.96 0.29 18.22
CA ASP A 9 4.10 0.81 16.85
C ASP A 9 2.94 0.41 15.91
N THR A 10 1.95 -0.37 16.39
CA THR A 10 0.82 -0.84 15.59
C THR A 10 -0.09 0.31 15.21
N ARG A 11 -0.12 0.69 13.94
CA ARG A 11 -1.01 1.75 13.46
C ARG A 11 -2.45 1.25 13.28
N VAL A 12 -3.41 2.11 13.58
CA VAL A 12 -4.85 1.86 13.53
C VAL A 12 -5.46 2.79 12.49
N TYR A 13 -6.01 2.17 11.44
CA TYR A 13 -6.72 2.85 10.37
C TYR A 13 -8.20 2.50 10.41
N VAL A 14 -9.03 3.41 9.92
CA VAL A 14 -10.43 3.10 9.59
C VAL A 14 -10.58 3.04 8.08
N ALA A 15 -11.16 1.94 7.59
CA ALA A 15 -11.49 1.77 6.19
C ALA A 15 -12.97 2.10 5.95
N ASN A 16 -13.27 3.06 5.08
CA ASN A 16 -14.65 3.42 4.74
C ASN A 16 -14.75 4.18 3.41
N ALA A 17 -15.97 4.40 2.93
CA ALA A 17 -16.26 5.27 1.79
C ALA A 17 -16.51 6.72 2.19
N ASP A 18 -17.12 6.96 3.36
CA ASP A 18 -17.47 8.30 3.84
C ASP A 18 -16.39 8.85 4.80
N PRO A 19 -15.69 9.93 4.42
CA PRO A 19 -14.83 10.73 5.29
C PRO A 19 -15.36 11.02 6.69
N LYS A 20 -16.67 11.23 6.83
CA LYS A 20 -17.30 11.57 8.12
C LYS A 20 -17.19 10.43 9.12
N THR A 21 -17.16 9.17 8.65
CA THR A 21 -16.98 7.99 9.50
C THR A 21 -15.67 8.07 10.26
N ALA A 22 -14.59 8.49 9.58
CA ALA A 22 -13.27 8.59 10.20
C ALA A 22 -13.22 9.65 11.31
N VAL A 23 -13.91 10.78 11.11
CA VAL A 23 -14.03 11.84 12.11
C VAL A 23 -14.76 11.31 13.34
N HIS A 24 -15.90 10.64 13.14
CA HIS A 24 -16.67 10.08 14.24
C HIS A 24 -15.90 9.00 15.01
N VAL A 25 -15.20 8.11 14.31
CA VAL A 25 -14.36 7.08 14.94
C VAL A 25 -13.23 7.71 15.75
N ARG A 26 -12.57 8.75 15.23
CA ARG A 26 -11.54 9.49 15.99
C ARG A 26 -12.11 10.12 17.26
N GLU A 27 -13.32 10.69 17.21
CA GLU A 27 -13.98 11.28 18.38
C GLU A 27 -14.28 10.21 19.45
N LEU A 28 -14.76 9.04 19.04
CA LEU A 28 -15.07 7.92 19.94
C LEU A 28 -13.81 7.33 20.58
N LEU A 29 -12.79 7.04 19.76
CA LEU A 29 -11.55 6.41 20.23
C LEU A 29 -10.59 7.40 20.90
N GLY A 30 -10.70 8.69 20.57
CA GLY A 30 -9.76 9.73 20.97
C GLY A 30 -8.42 9.70 20.23
N PHE A 31 -8.20 8.73 19.35
CA PHE A 31 -7.03 8.61 18.48
C PHE A 31 -7.40 7.86 17.20
N LEU A 32 -6.67 8.11 16.12
CA LEU A 32 -6.73 7.39 14.85
C LEU A 32 -5.44 7.74 14.09
N ASP A 33 -4.71 6.75 13.57
CA ASP A 33 -3.44 7.01 12.87
C ASP A 33 -3.67 7.34 11.39
N GLY A 34 -4.74 6.79 10.81
CA GLY A 34 -5.06 7.09 9.42
C GLY A 34 -6.44 6.65 8.97
N TYR A 35 -6.71 6.97 7.72
CA TYR A 35 -7.91 6.61 6.98
C TYR A 35 -7.55 5.90 5.70
N TRP A 36 -8.26 4.82 5.42
CA TRP A 36 -8.13 4.08 4.19
C TRP A 36 -9.43 4.23 3.40
N LEU A 37 -9.37 4.83 2.21
CA LEU A 37 -10.55 4.93 1.35
C LEU A 37 -10.89 3.57 0.75
N ASP A 38 -12.06 3.04 1.09
CA ASP A 38 -12.60 1.86 0.44
C ASP A 38 -13.09 2.22 -0.97
N ARG A 39 -12.33 1.78 -1.97
CA ARG A 39 -12.60 2.03 -3.38
C ARG A 39 -13.99 1.59 -3.81
N LEU A 40 -14.41 0.39 -3.42
CA LEU A 40 -15.63 -0.22 -3.93
C LEU A 40 -16.83 0.50 -3.34
N ALA A 41 -16.85 0.64 -2.02
CA ALA A 41 -17.92 1.34 -1.32
C ALA A 41 -18.01 2.82 -1.75
N PHE A 42 -16.89 3.48 -2.04
CA PHE A 42 -16.88 4.86 -2.56
C PHE A 42 -17.58 4.97 -3.92
N VAL A 43 -17.26 4.07 -4.86
CA VAL A 43 -17.89 4.07 -6.19
C VAL A 43 -19.37 3.71 -6.11
N GLU A 44 -19.75 2.78 -5.24
CA GLU A 44 -21.15 2.39 -5.02
C GLU A 44 -21.96 3.57 -4.46
N GLN A 45 -21.44 4.27 -3.44
CA GLN A 45 -22.08 5.45 -2.87
C GLN A 45 -22.24 6.57 -3.92
N MET A 46 -21.26 6.74 -4.82
CA MET A 46 -21.39 7.67 -5.94
C MET A 46 -22.53 7.27 -6.89
N ARG A 47 -22.68 5.98 -7.21
CA ARG A 47 -23.76 5.48 -8.08
C ARG A 47 -25.14 5.71 -7.47
N GLU A 48 -25.29 5.49 -6.17
CA GLU A 48 -26.56 5.69 -5.46
C GLU A 48 -27.03 7.15 -5.48
N ARG A 49 -26.10 8.11 -5.55
CA ARG A 49 -26.41 9.55 -5.63
C ARG A 49 -26.87 10.00 -7.02
N LEU A 50 -26.66 9.19 -8.08
CA LEU A 50 -27.05 9.55 -9.44
C LEU A 50 -28.57 9.35 -9.65
N PRO A 51 -29.29 10.32 -10.23
CA PRO A 51 -30.71 10.18 -10.53
C PRO A 51 -30.93 9.08 -11.56
N GLY A 52 -31.47 7.94 -11.12
CA GLY A 52 -31.73 6.74 -11.94
C GLY A 52 -31.03 5.44 -11.48
N GLY A 53 -30.21 5.50 -10.41
CA GLY A 53 -29.52 4.32 -9.86
C GLY A 53 -28.49 3.72 -10.84
N GLU A 54 -28.29 2.40 -10.81
CA GLU A 54 -27.33 1.66 -11.66
C GLU A 54 -27.43 1.94 -13.17
N ARG A 55 -28.55 2.51 -13.64
CA ARG A 55 -28.83 2.77 -15.07
C ARG A 55 -28.58 4.21 -15.51
N ALA A 56 -28.16 5.10 -14.61
CA ALA A 56 -27.80 6.47 -14.94
C ALA A 56 -26.32 6.56 -15.33
N ILE A 57 -26.04 7.29 -16.42
CA ILE A 57 -24.73 7.76 -16.96
C ILE A 57 -23.49 7.00 -16.45
N PRO A 58 -22.74 6.29 -17.32
CA PRO A 58 -21.51 5.61 -16.92
C PRO A 58 -20.62 6.53 -16.08
N LEU A 59 -20.26 6.10 -14.87
CA LEU A 59 -19.29 6.81 -14.05
C LEU A 59 -17.96 6.85 -14.81
N THR A 60 -17.66 8.01 -15.38
CA THR A 60 -16.38 8.23 -16.05
C THR A 60 -15.29 8.37 -14.99
N ARG A 61 -14.06 8.04 -15.37
CA ARG A 61 -12.89 8.23 -14.49
C ARG A 61 -12.80 9.65 -13.97
N ARG A 62 -13.00 10.64 -14.84
CA ARG A 62 -13.02 12.06 -14.49
C ARG A 62 -14.07 12.42 -13.43
N ALA A 63 -15.25 11.78 -13.45
CA ALA A 63 -16.28 12.02 -12.44
C ALA A 63 -15.87 11.45 -11.08
N VAL A 64 -15.25 10.26 -11.07
CA VAL A 64 -14.71 9.63 -9.85
C VAL A 64 -13.58 10.47 -9.26
N ASP A 65 -12.64 10.93 -10.07
CA ASP A 65 -11.52 11.76 -9.62
C ASP A 65 -12.02 13.09 -9.02
N ALA A 66 -13.01 13.74 -9.64
CA ALA A 66 -13.58 14.99 -9.11
C ALA A 66 -14.29 14.82 -7.76
N GLU A 67 -15.06 13.73 -7.58
CA GLU A 67 -15.68 13.45 -6.26
C GLU A 67 -14.61 13.05 -5.23
N LEU A 68 -13.55 12.37 -5.66
CA LEU A 68 -12.43 12.01 -4.77
C LEU A 68 -11.70 13.25 -4.27
N GLU A 69 -11.42 14.22 -5.16
CA GLU A 69 -10.84 15.52 -4.79
C GLU A 69 -11.67 16.21 -3.70
N ILE A 70 -12.99 16.30 -3.90
CA ILE A 70 -13.92 16.89 -2.92
C ILE A 70 -13.91 16.12 -1.59
N ALA A 71 -13.91 14.79 -1.64
CA ALA A 71 -13.85 13.96 -0.44
C ALA A 71 -12.55 14.20 0.35
N MET A 72 -11.44 14.39 -0.36
CA MET A 72 -10.13 14.60 0.23
C MET A 72 -9.93 15.97 0.84
N GLU A 73 -10.40 17.03 0.19
CA GLU A 73 -10.40 18.37 0.78
C GLU A 73 -11.12 18.36 2.14
N HIS A 74 -12.27 17.68 2.22
CA HIS A 74 -12.99 17.51 3.47
C HIS A 74 -12.24 16.67 4.52
N MET A 75 -11.51 15.64 4.08
CA MET A 75 -10.70 14.79 4.97
C MET A 75 -9.54 15.55 5.58
N LEU A 76 -8.70 16.18 4.75
CA LEU A 76 -7.51 16.89 5.19
C LEU A 76 -7.86 18.03 6.14
N ALA A 77 -8.99 18.72 5.92
CA ALA A 77 -9.47 19.78 6.81
C ALA A 77 -9.89 19.26 8.21
N ARG A 78 -10.45 18.04 8.30
CA ARG A 78 -11.02 17.50 9.55
C ARG A 78 -10.07 16.56 10.29
N LEU A 79 -9.14 15.95 9.58
CA LEU A 79 -8.18 14.95 10.07
C LEU A 79 -6.75 15.31 9.66
N PRO A 80 -6.24 16.52 10.01
CA PRO A 80 -4.98 17.04 9.47
C PRO A 80 -3.72 16.25 9.88
N SER A 81 -3.82 15.37 10.88
CA SER A 81 -2.73 14.51 11.35
C SER A 81 -2.89 13.04 10.97
N ALA A 82 -3.96 12.69 10.25
CA ALA A 82 -4.24 11.30 9.90
C ALA A 82 -3.59 10.98 8.54
N GLU A 83 -2.88 9.86 8.47
CA GLU A 83 -2.35 9.36 7.20
C GLU A 83 -3.50 8.90 6.29
N LEU A 84 -3.50 9.36 5.05
CA LEU A 84 -4.47 8.92 4.05
C LEU A 84 -3.88 7.79 3.20
N VAL A 85 -4.63 6.71 3.02
CA VAL A 85 -4.32 5.63 2.07
C VAL A 85 -5.35 5.64 0.97
N LEU A 86 -4.91 5.90 -0.27
CA LEU A 86 -5.79 6.01 -1.43
C LEU A 86 -5.59 4.87 -2.43
N PRO A 87 -6.67 4.25 -2.91
CA PRO A 87 -6.58 3.20 -3.90
C PRO A 87 -6.45 3.75 -5.33
N VAL A 88 -5.64 3.09 -6.15
CA VAL A 88 -5.78 3.22 -7.61
C VAL A 88 -7.04 2.52 -8.10
N PHE A 89 -7.65 3.05 -9.14
CA PHE A 89 -8.80 2.43 -9.81
C PHE A 89 -8.31 1.53 -10.94
N ALA A 90 -7.73 0.40 -10.54
CA ALA A 90 -7.21 -0.63 -11.43
C ALA A 90 -8.07 -1.89 -11.45
N THR A 91 -8.16 -2.52 -12.63
CA THR A 91 -8.71 -3.86 -12.85
C THR A 91 -7.59 -4.83 -13.23
N ASP A 92 -7.94 -6.09 -13.45
CA ASP A 92 -7.07 -7.14 -14.01
C ASP A 92 -6.43 -6.77 -15.37
N ARG A 93 -7.04 -5.83 -16.09
CA ARG A 93 -6.60 -5.37 -17.42
C ARG A 93 -5.82 -4.06 -17.39
N THR A 94 -5.75 -3.38 -16.24
CA THR A 94 -5.03 -2.10 -16.15
C THR A 94 -3.53 -2.34 -16.28
N GLY A 95 -2.90 -1.63 -17.22
CA GLY A 95 -1.47 -1.76 -17.47
C GLY A 95 -0.61 -1.15 -16.37
N LEU A 96 0.65 -1.57 -16.31
CA LEU A 96 1.67 -1.07 -15.37
C LEU A 96 1.69 0.48 -15.33
N TRP A 97 1.90 1.12 -16.48
CA TRP A 97 2.06 2.57 -16.53
C TRP A 97 0.79 3.34 -16.19
N ASP A 98 -0.40 2.76 -16.45
CA ASP A 98 -1.66 3.35 -16.01
C ASP A 98 -1.77 3.34 -14.48
N ILE A 99 -1.31 2.26 -13.83
CA ILE A 99 -1.27 2.18 -12.36
C ILE A 99 -0.28 3.21 -11.80
N VAL A 100 0.94 3.27 -12.35
CA VAL A 100 1.98 4.20 -11.90
C VAL A 100 1.53 5.65 -12.05
N ASN A 101 0.99 6.04 -13.21
CA ASN A 101 0.53 7.40 -13.47
C ASN A 101 -0.60 7.81 -12.52
N GLN A 102 -1.54 6.90 -12.25
CA GLN A 102 -2.60 7.16 -11.27
C GLN A 102 -2.04 7.32 -9.86
N ALA A 103 -1.11 6.46 -9.46
CA ALA A 103 -0.50 6.52 -8.13
C ALA A 103 0.27 7.83 -7.90
N ILE A 104 1.05 8.28 -8.89
CA ILE A 104 1.76 9.57 -8.83
C ILE A 104 0.76 10.73 -8.71
N HIS A 105 -0.31 10.72 -9.52
CA HIS A 105 -1.34 11.74 -9.46
C HIS A 105 -2.00 11.83 -8.08
N LEU A 106 -2.38 10.68 -7.50
CA LEU A 106 -2.98 10.61 -6.17
C LEU A 106 -1.99 10.99 -5.06
N HIS A 107 -0.71 10.62 -5.19
CA HIS A 107 0.31 10.90 -4.19
C HIS A 107 0.66 12.39 -4.11
N ALA A 108 0.48 13.14 -5.21
CA ALA A 108 0.66 14.60 -5.23
C ALA A 108 -0.26 15.35 -4.23
N TRP A 109 -1.26 14.68 -3.68
CA TRP A 109 -2.12 15.19 -2.61
C TRP A 109 -1.59 14.96 -1.19
N ASP A 110 -0.30 14.66 -1.05
CA ASP A 110 0.42 14.47 0.22
C ASP A 110 -0.19 13.38 1.11
N VAL A 111 -0.39 12.20 0.51
CA VAL A 111 -0.98 11.04 1.19
C VAL A 111 0.06 10.08 1.74
N GLY A 112 -0.31 9.37 2.81
CA GLY A 112 0.57 8.43 3.52
C GLY A 112 0.88 7.14 2.74
N GLY A 113 0.08 6.80 1.74
CA GLY A 113 0.42 5.74 0.80
C GLY A 113 -0.63 5.47 -0.27
N ILE A 114 -0.22 4.76 -1.33
CA ILE A 114 -1.08 4.37 -2.43
C ILE A 114 -1.38 2.88 -2.38
N ALA A 115 -2.65 2.53 -2.30
CA ALA A 115 -3.13 1.17 -2.35
C ALA A 115 -3.18 0.65 -3.80
N LEU A 116 -2.42 -0.41 -4.10
CA LEU A 116 -2.36 -1.06 -5.41
C LEU A 116 -2.91 -2.50 -5.30
N PRO A 117 -3.44 -3.09 -6.37
CA PRO A 117 -3.85 -4.49 -6.35
C PRO A 117 -2.62 -5.43 -6.32
N ALA A 118 -2.68 -6.55 -5.59
CA ALA A 118 -1.63 -7.58 -5.58
C ALA A 118 -1.61 -8.46 -6.86
N THR A 119 -1.64 -7.82 -8.04
CA THR A 119 -1.51 -8.45 -9.35
C THR A 119 -0.08 -8.31 -9.90
N VAL A 120 0.25 -8.99 -11.00
CA VAL A 120 1.57 -8.85 -11.66
C VAL A 120 1.86 -7.38 -12.01
N ALA A 121 0.89 -6.67 -12.59
CA ALA A 121 1.03 -5.25 -12.92
C ALA A 121 1.16 -4.37 -11.66
N GLY A 122 0.41 -4.68 -10.60
CA GLY A 122 0.48 -3.93 -9.34
C GLY A 122 1.80 -4.12 -8.60
N VAL A 123 2.38 -5.33 -8.59
CA VAL A 123 3.72 -5.59 -8.00
C VAL A 123 4.81 -4.90 -8.82
N ALA A 124 4.72 -4.93 -10.16
CA ALA A 124 5.63 -4.18 -11.01
C ALA A 124 5.51 -2.66 -10.77
N ALA A 125 4.28 -2.15 -10.59
CA ALA A 125 4.05 -0.75 -10.28
C ALA A 125 4.62 -0.36 -8.91
N ALA A 126 4.47 -1.22 -7.90
CA ALA A 126 5.06 -1.01 -6.58
C ALA A 126 6.57 -0.84 -6.67
N ARG A 127 7.27 -1.64 -7.48
CA ARG A 127 8.71 -1.46 -7.71
C ARG A 127 9.04 -0.09 -8.30
N GLU A 128 8.37 0.31 -9.38
CA GLU A 128 8.64 1.61 -10.02
C GLU A 128 8.37 2.76 -9.04
N LEU A 129 7.23 2.72 -8.35
CA LEU A 129 6.81 3.76 -7.40
C LEU A 129 7.76 3.88 -6.20
N VAL A 130 8.16 2.76 -5.61
CA VAL A 130 9.03 2.75 -4.44
C VAL A 130 10.45 3.14 -4.83
N VAL A 131 11.05 2.46 -5.82
CA VAL A 131 12.48 2.58 -6.13
C VAL A 131 12.82 3.85 -6.91
N ARG A 132 11.90 4.37 -7.73
CA ARG A 132 12.18 5.53 -8.60
C ARG A 132 11.52 6.80 -8.13
N GLU A 133 10.29 6.70 -7.65
CA GLU A 133 9.46 7.86 -7.32
C GLU A 133 9.40 8.14 -5.81
N GLY A 134 9.92 7.23 -4.97
CA GLY A 134 9.89 7.39 -3.51
C GLY A 134 8.49 7.33 -2.90
N VAL A 135 7.52 6.74 -3.61
CA VAL A 135 6.10 6.74 -3.22
C VAL A 135 5.81 5.56 -2.28
N PRO A 136 5.26 5.80 -1.08
CA PRO A 136 4.82 4.73 -0.20
C PRO A 136 3.64 3.95 -0.78
N VAL A 137 3.66 2.63 -0.69
CA VAL A 137 2.62 1.77 -1.29
C VAL A 137 2.08 0.73 -0.33
N VAL A 138 0.83 0.34 -0.56
CA VAL A 138 0.16 -0.75 0.13
C VAL A 138 -0.38 -1.74 -0.91
N LEU A 139 0.12 -2.97 -0.92
CA LEU A 139 -0.46 -4.00 -1.80
C LEU A 139 -1.66 -4.65 -1.15
N THR A 140 -2.80 -4.55 -1.83
CA THR A 140 -4.11 -4.95 -1.36
C THR A 140 -4.51 -6.33 -1.85
N SER A 141 -5.39 -7.00 -1.11
CA SER A 141 -5.90 -8.33 -1.45
C SER A 141 -4.78 -9.38 -1.63
N CYS A 142 -3.79 -9.36 -0.74
CA CYS A 142 -2.75 -10.37 -0.70
C CYS A 142 -3.31 -11.61 0.01
N CYS A 143 -3.64 -12.64 -0.76
CA CYS A 143 -4.31 -13.84 -0.28
C CYS A 143 -3.34 -15.00 -0.01
N GLY A 144 -2.03 -14.76 -0.10
CA GLY A 144 -1.06 -15.82 0.11
C GLY A 144 0.37 -15.33 0.32
N GLN A 145 1.18 -16.21 0.92
CA GLN A 145 2.58 -15.95 1.23
C GLN A 145 3.42 -15.60 -0.02
N GLU A 146 3.11 -16.21 -1.17
CA GLU A 146 3.84 -15.98 -2.43
C GLU A 146 3.66 -14.56 -2.95
N GLN A 147 2.45 -14.00 -2.85
CA GLN A 147 2.18 -12.61 -3.23
C GLN A 147 2.94 -11.65 -2.29
N ALA A 148 2.91 -11.90 -0.97
CA ALA A 148 3.68 -11.09 -0.01
C ALA A 148 5.19 -11.15 -0.29
N ALA A 149 5.72 -12.32 -0.64
CA ALA A 149 7.13 -12.49 -1.01
C ALA A 149 7.47 -11.77 -2.32
N ALA A 150 6.59 -11.82 -3.32
CA ALA A 150 6.78 -11.11 -4.58
C ALA A 150 6.87 -9.60 -4.36
N VAL A 151 5.98 -9.04 -3.52
CA VAL A 151 6.04 -7.64 -3.09
C VAL A 151 7.36 -7.32 -2.42
N HIS A 152 7.72 -8.11 -1.39
CA HIS A 152 8.95 -7.88 -0.63
C HIS A 152 10.18 -7.87 -1.55
N VAL A 153 10.30 -8.83 -2.47
CA VAL A 153 11.43 -8.89 -3.42
C VAL A 153 11.41 -7.72 -4.39
N ALA A 154 10.22 -7.28 -4.83
CA ALA A 154 10.09 -6.18 -5.78
C ALA A 154 10.47 -4.81 -5.18
N THR A 155 10.35 -4.63 -3.86
CA THR A 155 10.52 -3.32 -3.20
C THR A 155 11.68 -3.26 -2.20
N ARG A 156 12.38 -4.37 -1.92
CA ARG A 156 13.45 -4.42 -0.89
C ARG A 156 14.66 -3.52 -1.16
N ASP A 157 14.85 -3.07 -2.39
CA ASP A 157 16.06 -2.33 -2.80
C ASP A 157 16.02 -0.86 -2.35
N ASP A 158 14.87 -0.37 -1.85
CA ASP A 158 14.73 0.94 -1.21
C ASP A 158 14.08 0.78 0.18
N PRO A 159 14.88 0.66 1.25
CA PRO A 159 14.37 0.35 2.59
C PRO A 159 13.74 1.56 3.30
N ASP A 160 13.91 2.77 2.77
CA ASP A 160 13.47 4.01 3.42
C ASP A 160 12.05 4.41 3.00
N VAL A 161 11.55 3.86 1.90
CA VAL A 161 10.17 4.07 1.45
C VAL A 161 9.24 3.02 2.08
N PRO A 162 8.19 3.42 2.82
CA PRO A 162 7.28 2.48 3.46
C PRO A 162 6.51 1.62 2.45
N VAL A 163 6.53 0.30 2.68
CA VAL A 163 5.75 -0.68 1.91
C VAL A 163 4.97 -1.58 2.86
N ALA A 164 3.67 -1.69 2.64
CA ALA A 164 2.79 -2.57 3.39
C ALA A 164 2.06 -3.57 2.49
N VAL A 165 1.57 -4.64 3.11
CA VAL A 165 0.76 -5.67 2.46
C VAL A 165 -0.50 -5.87 3.30
N SER A 166 -1.66 -5.90 2.65
CA SER A 166 -2.96 -6.12 3.30
C SER A 166 -3.50 -7.50 2.92
N VAL A 167 -3.83 -8.27 3.96
CA VAL A 167 -4.42 -9.61 3.87
C VAL A 167 -5.90 -9.49 4.25
N PRO A 168 -6.84 -9.86 3.36
CA PRO A 168 -8.27 -9.72 3.63
C PRO A 168 -8.78 -10.89 4.49
N VAL A 169 -8.43 -10.88 5.79
CA VAL A 169 -8.69 -12.00 6.74
C VAL A 169 -10.14 -12.46 6.71
N GLY A 170 -11.11 -11.55 6.86
CA GLY A 170 -12.53 -11.94 6.89
C GLY A 170 -13.01 -12.59 5.60
N LEU A 171 -12.57 -12.10 4.43
CA LEU A 171 -12.92 -12.72 3.13
C LEU A 171 -12.30 -14.11 2.99
N LEU A 172 -11.07 -14.30 3.47
CA LEU A 172 -10.43 -15.62 3.47
C LEU A 172 -11.15 -16.59 4.40
N ASP A 173 -11.57 -16.13 5.58
CA ASP A 173 -12.33 -16.93 6.53
C ASP A 173 -13.70 -17.33 5.94
N ASP A 174 -14.39 -16.41 5.26
CA ASP A 174 -15.66 -16.66 4.58
C ASP A 174 -15.53 -17.72 3.47
N ASP A 175 -14.40 -17.74 2.76
CA ASP A 175 -14.08 -18.75 1.75
C ASP A 175 -13.57 -20.08 2.33
N GLY A 176 -13.50 -20.21 3.66
CA GLY A 176 -13.11 -21.43 4.37
C GLY A 176 -11.60 -21.61 4.57
N TYR A 177 -10.80 -20.57 4.33
CA TYR A 177 -9.38 -20.55 4.65
C TYR A 177 -9.13 -20.03 6.07
N ASP A 178 -7.97 -20.32 6.65
CA ASP A 178 -7.53 -19.69 7.91
C ASP A 178 -6.81 -18.37 7.57
N GLY A 179 -7.57 -17.27 7.55
CA GLY A 179 -7.07 -15.95 7.20
C GLY A 179 -6.00 -15.44 8.16
N LEU A 180 -6.10 -15.77 9.46
CA LEU A 180 -5.09 -15.43 10.46
C LEU A 180 -3.78 -16.19 10.24
N ALA A 181 -3.83 -17.46 9.84
CA ALA A 181 -2.63 -18.21 9.48
C ALA A 181 -1.95 -17.62 8.23
N ILE A 182 -2.74 -17.20 7.22
CA ILE A 182 -2.23 -16.53 6.02
C ILE A 182 -1.59 -15.18 6.37
N LEU A 183 -2.22 -14.39 7.26
CA LEU A 183 -1.65 -13.14 7.77
C LEU A 183 -0.32 -13.40 8.49
N ALA A 184 -0.27 -14.41 9.38
CA ALA A 184 0.92 -14.74 10.15
C ALA A 184 2.09 -15.21 9.26
N THR A 185 1.81 -15.99 8.22
CA THR A 185 2.84 -16.44 7.26
C THR A 185 3.32 -15.30 6.37
N SER A 186 2.41 -14.44 5.89
CA SER A 186 2.74 -13.23 5.14
C SER A 186 3.62 -12.27 5.95
N ALA A 187 3.27 -12.02 7.21
CA ALA A 187 4.06 -11.17 8.10
C ALA A 187 5.47 -11.73 8.34
N LYS A 188 5.61 -13.06 8.52
CA LYS A 188 6.92 -13.71 8.64
C LYS A 188 7.77 -13.56 7.38
N CYS A 189 7.17 -13.59 6.19
CA CYS A 189 7.88 -13.31 4.94
C CYS A 189 8.43 -11.89 4.91
N CYS A 190 7.60 -10.90 5.22
CA CYS A 190 8.01 -9.49 5.21
C CYS A 190 9.05 -9.16 6.30
N ALA A 191 8.98 -9.83 7.45
CA ALA A 191 9.92 -9.63 8.56
C ALA A 191 11.31 -10.26 8.31
N ARG A 192 11.39 -11.26 7.42
CA ARG A 192 12.67 -11.84 7.00
C ARG A 192 13.37 -10.88 6.04
N ARG A 193 13.98 -9.82 6.58
CA ARG A 193 15.07 -9.11 5.88
C ARG A 193 16.06 -10.19 5.47
N THR A 194 16.26 -10.37 4.18
CA THR A 194 17.20 -11.34 3.61
C THR A 194 18.49 -11.31 4.41
N VAL A 195 18.74 -12.37 5.19
CA VAL A 195 20.07 -12.71 5.67
C VAL A 195 20.92 -12.70 4.42
N GLY A 196 21.93 -11.81 4.40
CA GLY A 196 22.70 -11.49 3.22
C GLY A 196 23.02 -12.74 2.42
N CYS A 197 22.68 -12.72 1.13
CA CYS A 197 23.38 -13.56 0.18
C CYS A 197 24.82 -13.06 0.23
N ALA A 198 25.62 -13.66 1.11
CA ALA A 198 27.04 -13.45 1.14
C ALA A 198 27.53 -13.84 -0.24
N SER A 199 27.80 -12.84 -1.08
CA SER A 199 28.63 -13.07 -2.25
C SER A 199 29.92 -13.66 -1.70
N SER A 200 30.13 -14.93 -2.01
CA SER A 200 31.37 -15.61 -1.71
C SER A 200 32.48 -14.79 -2.36
N ARG A 201 33.24 -14.10 -1.51
CA ARG A 201 34.54 -13.53 -1.87
C ARG A 201 35.38 -14.68 -2.42
N THR A 202 35.48 -14.78 -3.74
CA THR A 202 36.60 -15.44 -4.39
C THR A 202 37.79 -14.49 -4.30
N THR A 203 38.45 -14.49 -3.14
CA THR A 203 39.83 -14.03 -3.04
C THR A 203 40.73 -15.06 -3.73
N SER A 204 40.95 -14.89 -5.03
CA SER A 204 42.11 -15.49 -5.71
C SER A 204 43.22 -14.44 -5.76
N GLY A 205 44.05 -14.41 -4.72
CA GLY A 205 45.41 -13.90 -4.86
C GLY A 205 46.28 -14.95 -5.53
N PRO A 206 47.40 -14.52 -6.13
CA PRO A 206 48.64 -15.21 -5.83
C PRO A 206 49.68 -14.24 -5.25
N ARG A 207 50.32 -14.73 -4.18
CA ARG A 207 51.57 -14.18 -3.63
C ARG A 207 52.74 -14.53 -4.55
N SER A 208 53.68 -13.61 -4.65
CA SER A 208 55.16 -13.74 -4.74
C SER A 208 55.69 -12.72 -5.75
N THR A 209 56.81 -12.01 -5.61
CA THR A 209 57.87 -11.94 -4.59
C THR A 209 58.68 -10.67 -4.89
N SER A 210 59.32 -10.15 -3.85
CA SER A 210 60.33 -9.09 -3.87
C SER A 210 61.40 -9.21 -4.95
N LEU A 211 61.86 -8.08 -5.50
CA LEU A 211 63.28 -7.78 -5.70
C LEU A 211 63.49 -6.28 -5.91
N ARG A 212 64.02 -5.64 -4.87
CA ARG A 212 64.79 -4.39 -4.98
C ARG A 212 66.09 -4.72 -5.72
N ARG A 213 66.46 -3.92 -6.72
CA ARG A 213 67.87 -3.62 -7.00
C ARG A 213 68.03 -2.15 -7.34
N SER A 214 68.76 -1.49 -6.47
CA SER A 214 69.53 -0.29 -6.69
C SER A 214 70.63 -0.53 -7.72
N SER A 215 70.75 0.38 -8.69
CA SER A 215 71.99 0.93 -9.27
C SER A 215 71.60 2.13 -10.11
#